data_AF-A0A6N9UBX2-F1
#
_entry.id   AF-A0A6N9UBX2-F1
#
_cell.length_a   1.000
_cell.length_b   1.000
_cell.length_c   1.000
_cell.angle_alpha   90.00
_cell.angle_beta   90.00
_cell.angle_gamma   90.00
#
_symmetry.space_group_name_H-M   'P 1'
#
loop_
_entity.id
_entity.type
_entity.pdbx_description
1 polymer ?
#
loop_
_entity_poly.entity_id
_entity_poly.type
_entity_poly.pdbx_seq_one_letter_code
_entity_poly.pdbx_strand_id
1 'polypeptide(L)'
;DEADQMADMGFLPQVTELLDLVRPDGQRMLFSATLDREVDQLVQRYLHDPVVHSVDPAAGAVTTMEHHVLYVEGADKYATTTEIAAR
;
A
#
# COMPACT_ATOMS: atom_id res chain seq x y z
N ASP A 1 -7.16 6.27 0.47
CA ASP A 1 -6.63 5.53 -0.69
C ASP A 1 -5.33 4.88 -0.25
N GLU A 2 -4.93 3.75 -0.84
CA GLU A 2 -3.73 2.97 -0.47
C GLU A 2 -3.64 2.72 1.05
N ALA A 3 -4.75 2.24 1.64
CA ALA A 3 -4.87 2.09 3.10
C ALA A 3 -3.83 1.12 3.71
N ASP A 4 -3.46 0.09 2.97
CA ASP A 4 -2.38 -0.84 3.29
C ASP A 4 -1.01 -0.16 3.31
N GLN A 5 -0.70 0.69 2.32
CA GLN A 5 0.56 1.44 2.35
C GLN A 5 0.62 2.42 3.52
N MET A 6 -0.50 3.06 3.86
CA MET A 6 -0.56 3.91 5.06
C MET A 6 -0.36 3.10 6.35
N ALA A 7 -0.82 1.84 6.39
CA ALA A 7 -0.55 0.92 7.48
C ALA A 7 0.93 0.56 7.57
N ASP A 8 1.55 0.18 6.46
CA ASP A 8 2.98 -0.14 6.35
C ASP A 8 3.88 1.03 6.81
N MET A 9 3.43 2.27 6.55
CA MET A 9 4.13 3.49 6.97
C MET A 9 3.83 3.91 8.42
N GLY A 10 2.91 3.22 9.11
CA GLY A 10 2.55 3.50 10.50
C GLY A 10 1.63 4.72 10.70
N PHE A 11 0.87 5.12 9.67
CA PHE A 11 0.00 6.31 9.71
C PHE A 11 -1.40 6.07 10.28
N LEU A 12 -1.76 4.83 10.63
CA LEU A 12 -3.12 4.53 11.09
C LEU A 12 -3.58 5.29 12.33
N PRO A 13 -2.73 5.61 13.33
CA PRO A 13 -3.15 6.45 14.45
C PRO A 13 -3.62 7.83 13.99
N GLN A 14 -2.86 8.48 13.10
CA GLN A 14 -3.20 9.81 12.58
C GLN A 14 -4.43 9.77 11.66
N VAL A 15 -4.55 8.72 10.83
CA VAL A 15 -5.75 8.51 10.00
C VAL A 15 -7.00 8.35 10.87
N THR A 16 -6.90 7.58 11.96
CA THR A 16 -7.99 7.36 12.92
C THR A 16 -8.41 8.68 13.58
N GLU A 17 -7.45 9.47 14.06
CA GLU A 17 -7.71 10.79 14.66
C GLU A 17 -8.43 11.73 13.67
N LEU A 18 -7.98 11.76 12.41
CA LEU A 18 -8.62 12.58 11.38
C LEU A 18 -10.05 12.11 11.08
N LEU A 19 -10.27 10.81 10.96
CA LEU A 19 -11.59 10.25 10.68
C LEU A 19 -12.59 10.45 11.83
N ASP A 20 -12.09 10.48 13.08
CA ASP A 20 -12.90 10.78 14.27
C ASP A 20 -13.41 12.24 14.30
N LEU A 21 -12.74 13.17 13.60
CA LEU A 21 -13.17 14.57 13.46
C LEU A 21 -14.19 14.77 12.34
N VAL A 22 -14.37 13.78 11.46
CA VAL A 22 -15.33 13.85 10.35
C VAL A 22 -16.71 13.44 10.83
N ARG A 23 -17.74 14.09 10.29
CA ARG A 23 -19.14 13.74 10.55
C ARG A 23 -19.40 12.22 10.36
N PRO A 24 -20.12 11.58 11.31
CA PRO A 24 -20.32 10.13 11.28
C PRO A 24 -21.26 9.67 10.16
N ASP A 25 -22.11 10.55 9.63
CA ASP A 25 -23.09 10.28 8.57
C ASP A 25 -22.55 10.55 7.16
N GLY A 26 -21.25 10.84 7.02
CA GLY A 26 -20.61 11.05 5.72
C GLY A 26 -20.42 9.74 4.95
N GLN A 27 -20.61 9.80 3.63
CA GLN A 27 -20.19 8.70 2.75
C GLN A 27 -18.67 8.58 2.76
N ARG A 28 -18.16 7.37 2.99
CA ARG A 28 -16.74 7.06 3.04
C ARG A 28 -16.43 5.95 2.06
N MET A 29 -15.28 6.06 1.40
CA MET A 29 -14.75 5.05 0.49
C MET A 29 -13.34 4.70 0.95
N LEU A 30 -13.06 3.41 1.08
CA LEU A 30 -11.74 2.89 1.39
C LEU A 30 -11.24 2.11 0.19
N PHE A 31 -10.01 2.41 -0.22
CA PHE A 31 -9.31 1.76 -1.31
C PHE A 31 -7.99 1.23 -0.74
N SER A 32 -7.71 -0.03 -1.02
CA SER A 32 -6.54 -0.76 -0.53
C SER A 32 -6.24 -1.91 -1.49
N ALA A 33 -4.97 -2.20 -1.75
CA ALA A 33 -4.60 -3.35 -2.57
C ALA A 33 -4.68 -4.65 -1.76
N THR A 34 -4.50 -4.57 -0.44
CA THR A 34 -4.63 -5.67 0.51
C THR A 34 -5.58 -5.33 1.65
N LEU A 35 -6.21 -6.36 2.23
CA LEU A 35 -7.09 -6.25 3.39
C LEU A 35 -6.45 -7.01 4.56
N ASP A 36 -5.43 -6.42 5.16
CA ASP A 36 -4.81 -6.94 6.37
C ASP A 36 -5.62 -6.56 7.63
N ARG A 37 -5.15 -7.00 8.81
CA ARG A 37 -5.85 -6.79 10.09
C ARG A 37 -5.98 -5.32 10.45
N GLU A 38 -5.04 -4.48 10.02
CA GLU A 38 -5.05 -3.07 10.43
C GLU A 38 -6.01 -2.26 9.56
N VAL A 39 -6.05 -2.53 8.25
CA VAL A 39 -7.04 -1.98 7.34
C VAL A 39 -8.46 -2.45 7.67
N ASP A 40 -8.63 -3.73 8.07
CA ASP A 40 -9.93 -4.27 8.48
C ASP A 40 -10.53 -3.52 9.69
N GLN A 41 -9.69 -3.05 10.62
CA GLN A 41 -10.15 -2.21 11.73
C GLN A 41 -10.71 -0.87 11.27
N LEU A 42 -10.10 -0.25 10.25
CA LEU A 42 -10.64 0.98 9.67
C LEU A 42 -12.00 0.74 8.98
N VAL A 43 -12.13 -0.37 8.26
CA VAL A 43 -13.39 -0.76 7.61
C VAL A 43 -14.50 -0.90 8.65
N GLN A 44 -14.28 -1.69 9.70
CA GLN A 44 -15.28 -1.95 10.73
C GLN A 44 -15.68 -0.71 11.51
N ARG A 45 -14.74 0.21 11.74
CA ARG A 45 -14.97 1.42 12.55
C ARG A 45 -15.62 2.56 11.76
N TYR A 46 -15.23 2.74 10.50
CA TYR A 46 -15.56 3.94 9.75
C TYR A 46 -16.50 3.72 8.58
N LEU A 47 -16.68 2.50 8.06
CA LEU A 47 -17.65 2.25 7.01
C LEU A 47 -18.97 1.72 7.58
N HIS A 48 -20.08 2.25 7.08
CA HIS A 48 -21.43 1.81 7.45
C HIS A 48 -22.02 1.01 6.28
N ASP A 49 -22.36 -0.25 6.51
CA ASP A 49 -22.91 -1.18 5.50
C ASP A 49 -22.11 -1.16 4.18
N PRO A 50 -20.78 -1.39 4.21
CA PRO A 50 -19.96 -1.26 3.02
C PRO A 50 -20.24 -2.38 2.01
N VAL A 51 -20.39 -1.99 0.75
CA VAL A 51 -20.32 -2.93 -0.37
C VAL A 51 -18.85 -3.16 -0.72
N VAL A 52 -18.40 -4.40 -0.59
CA VAL A 52 -17.02 -4.78 -0.95
C VAL A 52 -16.97 -5.09 -2.45
N HIS A 53 -16.11 -4.37 -3.17
CA HIS A 53 -15.77 -4.68 -4.55
C HIS A 53 -14.28 -5.01 -4.63
N SER A 54 -13.98 -6.28 -4.89
CA SER A 54 -12.62 -6.73 -5.18
C SER A 54 -12.52 -6.92 -6.68
N VAL A 55 -11.55 -6.25 -7.31
CA VAL A 55 -11.12 -6.62 -8.64
C VAL A 55 -10.19 -7.81 -8.43
N ASP A 56 -10.54 -8.98 -8.96
CA ASP A 56 -9.61 -10.13 -8.96
C ASP A 56 -8.25 -9.63 -9.45
N PRO A 57 -7.13 -10.05 -8.83
CA PRO A 57 -5.82 -9.64 -9.30
C PRO A 57 -5.75 -9.95 -10.79
N ALA A 58 -5.30 -8.98 -11.60
CA ALA A 58 -4.76 -9.32 -12.90
C ALA A 58 -3.82 -10.51 -12.67
N ALA A 59 -4.16 -11.65 -13.29
CA ALA A 59 -3.63 -12.96 -12.96
C ALA A 59 -2.12 -12.95 -12.67
N GLY A 60 -1.75 -13.28 -11.43
CA GLY A 60 -0.37 -13.51 -11.03
C GLY A 60 0.47 -12.24 -10.91
N ALA A 61 1.49 -12.31 -10.05
CA ALA A 61 2.61 -11.38 -10.08
C ALA A 61 2.94 -11.05 -11.54
N VAL A 62 3.03 -9.77 -11.88
CA VAL A 62 3.39 -9.26 -13.20
C VAL A 62 4.56 -10.09 -13.73
N THR A 63 4.27 -11.11 -14.56
CA THR A 63 5.30 -12.03 -15.08
C THR A 63 6.22 -11.33 -16.07
N THR A 64 5.89 -10.08 -16.43
CA THR A 64 6.72 -9.20 -17.25
C THR A 64 7.78 -8.45 -16.44
N MET A 65 7.82 -8.57 -15.10
CA MET A 65 8.85 -7.94 -14.28
C MET A 65 10.01 -8.92 -14.03
N GLU A 66 11.17 -8.63 -14.59
CA GLU A 66 12.39 -9.41 -14.38
C GLU A 66 13.18 -8.83 -13.21
N HIS A 67 13.37 -9.63 -12.16
CA HIS A 67 14.13 -9.22 -10.98
C HIS A 67 15.59 -9.67 -11.12
N HIS A 68 16.52 -8.72 -11.12
CA HIS A 68 17.97 -8.98 -11.16
C HIS A 68 18.61 -8.71 -9.80
N VAL A 69 19.43 -9.64 -9.31
CA VAL A 69 20.20 -9.49 -8.06
C VAL A 69 21.69 -9.51 -8.39
N LEU A 70 22.41 -8.48 -7.99
CA LEU A 70 23.86 -8.37 -8.19
C LEU A 70 24.60 -8.38 -6.85
N TYR A 71 25.63 -9.22 -6.76
CA TYR A 71 26.60 -9.14 -5.67
C TYR A 71 27.67 -8.13 -6.04
N VAL A 72 27.77 -7.06 -5.25
CA VAL A 72 28.73 -5.98 -5.45
C VAL A 72 29.46 -5.70 -4.15
N GLU A 73 30.77 -5.45 -4.24
CA GLU A 73 31.52 -4.96 -3.11
C GLU A 73 31.06 -3.54 -2.74
N GLY A 74 31.23 -3.15 -1.46
CA GLY A 74 30.70 -1.88 -0.97
C GLY A 74 31.24 -0.66 -1.72
N ALA A 75 32.50 -0.70 -2.14
CA ALA A 75 33.14 0.35 -2.92
C ALA A 75 32.56 0.50 -4.34
N ASP A 76 32.04 -0.59 -4.92
CA ASP A 76 31.61 -0.65 -6.32
C ASP A 76 30.13 -0.33 -6.52
N LYS A 77 29.36 -0.14 -5.44
CA LYS A 77 27.93 0.17 -5.50
C LYS A 77 27.63 1.39 -6.37
N TYR A 78 28.40 2.48 -6.21
CA TYR A 78 28.19 3.71 -6.97
C TYR A 78 28.47 3.54 -8.45
N ALA A 79 29.58 2.88 -8.79
CA ALA A 79 29.94 2.59 -10.17
C ALA A 79 28.89 1.69 -10.83
N THR A 80 28.49 0.61 -10.15
CA THR A 80 27.49 -0.34 -10.68
C THR A 80 26.13 0.31 -10.90
N THR A 81 25.64 1.12 -9.95
CA THR A 81 24.37 1.83 -10.11
C THR A 81 24.42 2.84 -11.26
N THR A 82 25.57 3.52 -11.45
CA THR A 82 25.74 4.47 -12.57
C THR A 82 25.66 3.76 -13.92
N GLU A 83 26.30 2.61 -14.05
CA GLU A 83 26.25 1.78 -15.26
C GLU A 83 24.84 1.26 -15.57
N ILE A 84 24.08 0.87 -14.53
CA ILE A 84 22.69 0.41 -14.68
C ILE A 84 21.79 1.57 -15.10
N ALA A 85 21.92 2.74 -14.48
CA ALA A 85 21.07 3.91 -14.74
C ALA A 85 21.38 4.60 -16.08
N ALA A 86 22.57 4.36 -16.65
CA ALA A 86 22.98 4.90 -17.95
C ALA A 86 22.43 4.10 -19.15
N ARG A 87 21.73 2.99 -18.92
CA ARG A 87 21.06 2.16 -19.95
C ARG A 87 19.60 2.55 -20.09
#